data_AF-A0A1F3W7H8-F1
#
_entry.id   AF-A0A1F3W7H8-F1
#
_cell.length_a   1.000
_cell.length_b   1.000
_cell.length_c   1.000
_cell.angle_alpha   90.00
_cell.angle_beta   90.00
_cell.angle_gamma   90.00
#
_symmetry.space_group_name_H-M   'P 1'
#
loop_
_entity.id
_entity.type
_entity.pdbx_description
1 polymer ?
#
loop_
_entity_poly.entity_id
_entity_poly.type
_entity_poly.pdbx_seq_one_letter_code
_entity_poly.pdbx_strand_id
1 'polypeptide(L)'
;TGYLSGVIEKYFKNGRDFGVRISYSKEEEPLGTAGGLKEIESRLKNDFLLLYGDVMADLDVAGLIKFHKSKKSACTLVLHPNDHPQDSDLVEIDDSRRITAFHAKPHPENKYFHNLVNAGLYVLSPKILKYIKKGAKADFGEDIFPKIVKKEKLYGYATAEYLKDMGTPDRLFEVQKDYKSGKIARINRENKRRAIFLDRDGVINDASGDVCKTSDFKLFPRASEAIKKINSSEFLAIVITNQPAVAKGFCSIEGLDEIHKKMETLLGQEGAKLDAVYFCPHHPDKGFAGENPKYKIDCDCRKPKIGLIKRAEKDFNIDLKKSYFIGNSWRDILCGKNAGVKTIKVEPGKKNLAQAVNSII
;
A
#
# COMPACT_ATOMS: atom_id res chain seq x y z
N THR A 1 -15.08 -8.00 -28.16
CA THR A 1 -14.23 -7.74 -29.33
C THR A 1 -12.91 -7.25 -28.77
N GLY A 2 -11.79 -7.92 -29.06
CA GLY A 2 -10.49 -7.53 -28.52
C GLY A 2 -9.58 -7.02 -29.63
N TYR A 3 -9.08 -5.79 -29.50
CA TYR A 3 -8.08 -5.24 -30.43
C TYR A 3 -6.88 -6.19 -30.54
N LEU A 4 -6.55 -6.60 -31.76
CA LEU A 4 -5.47 -7.55 -32.06
C LEU A 4 -5.52 -8.89 -31.29
N SER A 5 -6.71 -9.33 -30.84
CA SER A 5 -6.89 -10.63 -30.16
C SER A 5 -6.29 -11.83 -30.91
N GLY A 6 -6.33 -11.79 -32.25
CA GLY A 6 -5.71 -12.83 -33.10
C GLY A 6 -4.18 -12.95 -32.94
N VAL A 7 -3.48 -11.88 -32.55
CA VAL A 7 -2.03 -11.92 -32.27
C VAL A 7 -1.77 -12.75 -31.02
N ILE A 8 -2.57 -12.52 -29.96
CA ILE A 8 -2.49 -13.27 -28.69
C ILE A 8 -2.80 -14.75 -28.94
N GLU A 9 -3.91 -15.04 -29.61
CA GLU A 9 -4.33 -16.41 -29.91
C GLU A 9 -3.31 -17.17 -30.77
N LYS A 10 -2.73 -16.51 -31.77
CA LYS A 10 -1.71 -17.11 -32.64
C LYS A 10 -0.42 -17.42 -31.88
N TYR A 11 -0.01 -16.54 -30.97
CA TYR A 11 1.21 -16.70 -30.18
C TYR A 11 1.06 -17.79 -29.11
N PHE A 12 0.01 -17.70 -28.28
CA PHE A 12 -0.17 -18.60 -27.14
C PHE A 12 -0.87 -19.92 -27.48
N LYS A 13 -1.63 -19.98 -28.59
CA LYS A 13 -2.38 -21.17 -29.03
C LYS A 13 -3.18 -21.77 -27.86
N ASN A 14 -3.05 -23.07 -27.59
CA ASN A 14 -3.68 -23.76 -26.46
C ASN A 14 -2.81 -23.79 -25.19
N GLY A 15 -1.65 -23.12 -25.17
CA GLY A 15 -0.73 -23.04 -24.04
C GLY A 15 0.22 -24.21 -23.83
N ARG A 16 0.13 -25.29 -24.63
CA ARG A 16 0.99 -26.49 -24.46
C ARG A 16 2.48 -26.18 -24.54
N ASP A 17 2.86 -25.24 -25.42
CA ASP A 17 4.24 -24.77 -25.59
C ASP A 17 4.80 -24.13 -24.30
N PHE A 18 3.92 -23.75 -23.35
CA PHE A 18 4.27 -23.14 -22.05
C PHE A 18 3.92 -24.04 -20.85
N GLY A 19 3.54 -25.29 -21.07
CA GLY A 19 3.16 -26.22 -20.00
C GLY A 19 1.82 -25.91 -19.32
N VAL A 20 0.96 -25.10 -19.94
CA VAL A 20 -0.36 -24.72 -19.41
C VAL A 20 -1.48 -25.03 -20.40
N ARG A 21 -2.74 -24.92 -19.95
CA ARG A 21 -3.92 -24.99 -20.83
C ARG A 21 -4.58 -23.62 -20.93
N ILE A 22 -4.57 -23.04 -22.13
CA ILE A 22 -5.19 -21.74 -22.40
C ILE A 22 -6.49 -21.96 -23.18
N SER A 23 -7.54 -21.25 -22.76
CA SER A 23 -8.82 -21.19 -23.46
C SER A 23 -9.23 -19.73 -23.59
N TYR A 24 -9.85 -19.37 -24.71
CA TYR A 24 -10.29 -18.01 -24.98
C TYR A 24 -11.79 -17.88 -24.78
N SER A 25 -12.21 -16.68 -24.41
CA SER A 25 -13.59 -16.23 -24.44
C SER A 25 -13.60 -14.90 -25.18
N LYS A 26 -14.37 -14.81 -26.26
CA LYS A 26 -14.51 -13.58 -27.03
C LYS A 26 -15.83 -12.95 -26.65
N GLU A 27 -15.77 -11.75 -26.11
CA GLU A 27 -16.95 -10.92 -25.99
C GLU A 27 -17.32 -10.38 -27.38
N GLU A 28 -18.59 -10.11 -27.67
CA GLU A 28 -18.98 -9.39 -28.88
C GLU A 28 -18.81 -7.88 -28.67
N GLU A 29 -19.20 -7.39 -27.49
CA GLU A 29 -19.05 -6.01 -27.04
C GLU A 29 -18.29 -5.96 -25.70
N PRO A 30 -17.60 -4.86 -25.34
CA PRO A 30 -16.91 -4.75 -24.06
C PRO A 30 -17.90 -4.77 -22.86
N LEU A 31 -17.83 -5.82 -22.02
CA LEU A 31 -18.74 -5.97 -20.87
C LEU A 31 -18.14 -5.46 -19.54
N GLY A 32 -17.07 -4.67 -19.59
CA GLY A 32 -16.38 -4.17 -18.41
C GLY A 32 -15.56 -5.25 -17.70
N THR A 33 -15.00 -4.91 -16.54
CA THR A 33 -14.05 -5.78 -15.82
C THR A 33 -14.68 -7.02 -15.17
N ALA A 34 -16.01 -7.01 -14.95
CA ALA A 34 -16.75 -8.11 -14.33
C ALA A 34 -17.69 -8.83 -15.31
N GLY A 35 -18.28 -8.13 -16.28
CA GLY A 35 -19.32 -8.70 -17.15
C GLY A 35 -18.86 -9.93 -17.95
N GLY A 36 -17.69 -9.85 -18.59
CA GLY A 36 -17.11 -10.95 -19.37
C GLY A 36 -16.84 -12.22 -18.56
N LEU A 37 -16.61 -12.09 -17.27
CA LEU A 37 -16.38 -13.21 -16.36
C LEU A 37 -17.64 -14.09 -16.23
N LYS A 38 -18.84 -13.48 -16.33
CA LYS A 38 -20.11 -14.21 -16.23
C LYS A 38 -20.33 -15.15 -17.40
N GLU A 39 -19.81 -14.83 -18.59
CA GLU A 39 -19.92 -15.67 -19.79
C GLU A 39 -19.16 -17.00 -19.66
N ILE A 40 -18.14 -17.04 -18.80
CA ILE A 40 -17.34 -18.24 -18.53
C ILE A 40 -17.63 -18.89 -17.17
N GLU A 41 -18.74 -18.52 -16.50
CA GLU A 41 -19.11 -19.04 -15.17
C GLU A 41 -19.12 -20.58 -15.10
N SER A 42 -19.51 -21.26 -16.18
CA SER A 42 -19.51 -22.72 -16.23
C SER A 42 -18.11 -23.33 -16.05
N ARG A 43 -17.04 -22.59 -16.33
CA ARG A 43 -15.63 -23.01 -16.21
C ARG A 43 -15.02 -22.68 -14.84
N LEU A 44 -15.62 -21.77 -14.07
CA LEU A 44 -15.08 -21.25 -12.81
C LEU A 44 -15.65 -22.00 -11.60
N LYS A 45 -15.16 -23.22 -11.36
CA LYS A 45 -15.68 -24.10 -10.28
C LYS A 45 -14.95 -23.99 -8.94
N ASN A 46 -13.72 -23.53 -8.96
CA ASN A 46 -12.88 -23.35 -7.77
C ASN A 46 -12.51 -21.88 -7.62
N ASP A 47 -11.99 -21.49 -6.46
CA ASP A 47 -11.40 -20.16 -6.30
C ASP A 47 -10.32 -19.94 -7.38
N PHE A 48 -10.28 -18.74 -7.95
CA PHE A 48 -9.44 -18.42 -9.10
C PHE A 48 -8.77 -17.05 -8.95
N LEU A 49 -7.61 -16.92 -9.58
CA LEU A 49 -6.92 -15.64 -9.74
C LEU A 49 -7.54 -14.90 -10.93
N LEU A 50 -7.89 -13.63 -10.73
CA LEU A 50 -8.27 -12.71 -11.79
C LEU A 50 -7.23 -11.58 -11.84
N LEU A 51 -6.67 -11.35 -13.03
CA LEU A 51 -5.66 -10.34 -13.30
C LEU A 51 -6.06 -9.56 -14.55
N TYR A 52 -5.96 -8.24 -14.50
CA TYR A 52 -6.13 -7.38 -15.68
C TYR A 52 -4.90 -7.49 -16.60
N GLY A 53 -5.14 -7.54 -17.91
CA GLY A 53 -4.11 -7.85 -18.91
C GLY A 53 -3.04 -6.76 -19.09
N ASP A 54 -3.27 -5.56 -18.57
CA ASP A 54 -2.40 -4.38 -18.63
C ASP A 54 -1.70 -4.09 -17.29
N VAL A 55 -1.72 -5.01 -16.34
CA VAL A 55 -1.04 -4.85 -15.05
C VAL A 55 0.24 -5.69 -15.03
N MET A 56 1.39 -5.02 -14.86
CA MET A 56 2.64 -5.70 -14.54
C MET A 56 2.66 -5.98 -13.04
N ALA A 57 2.74 -7.26 -12.69
CA ALA A 57 2.73 -7.72 -11.30
C ALA A 57 3.85 -8.72 -11.05
N ASP A 58 4.59 -8.52 -9.95
CA ASP A 58 5.53 -9.49 -9.40
C ASP A 58 5.42 -9.49 -7.88
N LEU A 59 4.75 -10.51 -7.35
CA LEU A 59 4.41 -10.65 -5.94
C LEU A 59 4.31 -12.11 -5.51
N ASP A 60 4.34 -12.37 -4.20
CA ASP A 60 4.11 -13.68 -3.59
C ASP A 60 2.64 -14.14 -3.76
N VAL A 61 2.35 -14.73 -4.92
CA VAL A 61 1.03 -15.27 -5.27
C VAL A 61 0.63 -16.41 -4.31
N ALA A 62 1.60 -17.21 -3.84
CA ALA A 62 1.33 -18.30 -2.91
C ALA A 62 0.84 -17.77 -1.55
N GLY A 63 1.48 -16.71 -1.05
CA GLY A 63 1.09 -15.97 0.14
C GLY A 63 -0.29 -15.32 0.00
N LEU A 64 -0.59 -14.73 -1.17
CA LEU A 64 -1.91 -14.17 -1.48
C LEU A 64 -3.02 -15.25 -1.42
N ILE A 65 -2.80 -16.41 -2.05
CA ILE A 65 -3.75 -17.53 -2.04
C ILE A 65 -3.90 -18.09 -0.62
N LYS A 66 -2.81 -18.23 0.14
CA LYS A 66 -2.86 -18.68 1.54
C LYS A 66 -3.67 -17.71 2.40
N PHE A 67 -3.49 -16.41 2.22
CA PHE A 67 -4.27 -15.39 2.90
C PHE A 67 -5.76 -15.52 2.58
N HIS A 68 -6.13 -15.61 1.30
CA HIS A 68 -7.51 -15.81 0.86
C HIS A 68 -8.18 -17.01 1.54
N LYS A 69 -7.50 -18.16 1.53
CA LYS A 69 -7.98 -19.39 2.18
C LYS A 69 -8.11 -19.23 3.70
N SER A 70 -7.13 -18.62 4.36
CA SER A 70 -7.14 -18.43 5.82
C SER A 70 -8.32 -17.56 6.29
N LYS A 71 -8.71 -16.58 5.48
CA LYS A 71 -9.84 -15.69 5.75
C LYS A 71 -11.19 -16.27 5.34
N LYS A 72 -11.20 -17.39 4.59
CA LYS A 72 -12.38 -17.95 3.92
C LYS A 72 -13.10 -16.86 3.13
N SER A 73 -12.33 -16.07 2.40
CA SER A 73 -12.80 -14.89 1.69
C SER A 73 -13.70 -15.26 0.53
N ALA A 74 -14.74 -14.47 0.27
CA ALA A 74 -15.43 -14.50 -1.01
C ALA A 74 -14.59 -13.77 -2.08
N CYS A 75 -13.86 -12.74 -1.67
CA CYS A 75 -12.95 -11.99 -2.51
C CYS A 75 -11.76 -11.47 -1.67
N THR A 76 -10.57 -11.63 -2.22
CA THR A 76 -9.35 -10.97 -1.72
C THR A 76 -8.85 -10.03 -2.79
N LEU A 77 -8.83 -8.73 -2.49
CA LEU A 77 -8.30 -7.69 -3.36
C LEU A 77 -6.84 -7.45 -3.01
N VAL A 78 -5.95 -7.41 -3.99
CA VAL A 78 -4.62 -6.83 -3.75
C VAL A 78 -4.78 -5.32 -3.68
N LEU A 79 -4.32 -4.76 -2.56
CA LEU A 79 -4.30 -3.33 -2.30
C LEU A 79 -2.86 -2.84 -2.32
N HIS A 80 -2.61 -1.72 -2.98
CA HIS A 80 -1.26 -1.18 -3.12
C HIS A 80 -1.32 0.35 -3.06
N PRO A 81 -0.45 1.01 -2.27
CA PRO A 81 -0.32 2.47 -2.35
C PRO A 81 0.31 2.84 -3.69
N ASN A 82 -0.23 3.84 -4.40
CA ASN A 82 0.38 4.34 -5.64
C ASN A 82 0.76 5.83 -5.54
N ASP A 83 1.46 6.33 -6.54
CA ASP A 83 1.90 7.72 -6.66
C ASP A 83 0.86 8.62 -7.36
N HIS A 84 -0.38 8.15 -7.51
CA HIS A 84 -1.47 8.91 -8.11
C HIS A 84 -2.84 8.45 -7.55
N PRO A 85 -3.03 8.51 -6.22
CA PRO A 85 -4.22 7.96 -5.58
C PRO A 85 -5.52 8.66 -6.03
N GLN A 86 -5.46 9.93 -6.44
CA GLN A 86 -6.59 10.69 -6.94
C GLN A 86 -7.22 10.12 -8.22
N ASP A 87 -6.46 9.36 -9.01
CA ASP A 87 -6.92 8.78 -10.27
C ASP A 87 -7.47 7.36 -10.10
N SER A 88 -7.57 6.90 -8.85
CA SER A 88 -7.86 5.51 -8.51
C SER A 88 -8.97 5.42 -7.47
N ASP A 89 -9.72 4.32 -7.47
CA ASP A 89 -10.65 4.03 -6.38
C ASP A 89 -9.87 3.64 -5.12
N LEU A 90 -10.24 4.20 -3.98
CA LEU A 90 -9.63 3.90 -2.69
C LEU A 90 -10.48 2.91 -1.88
N VAL A 91 -9.80 2.12 -1.05
CA VAL A 91 -10.42 1.05 -0.27
C VAL A 91 -10.06 1.22 1.21
N GLU A 92 -11.07 1.20 2.08
CA GLU A 92 -10.85 1.16 3.52
C GLU A 92 -10.83 -0.28 4.03
N ILE A 93 -9.94 -0.54 4.97
CA ILE A 93 -9.83 -1.83 5.67
C ILE A 93 -9.75 -1.63 7.17
N ASP A 94 -10.29 -2.58 7.93
CA ASP A 94 -10.11 -2.65 9.38
C ASP A 94 -8.80 -3.37 9.77
N ASP A 95 -8.50 -3.42 11.08
CA ASP A 95 -7.33 -4.11 11.65
C ASP A 95 -7.28 -5.61 11.29
N SER A 96 -8.42 -6.23 11.00
CA SER A 96 -8.51 -7.62 10.56
C SER A 96 -8.24 -7.80 9.06
N ARG A 97 -7.98 -6.69 8.34
CA ARG A 97 -7.85 -6.56 6.89
C ARG A 97 -9.18 -6.74 6.13
N ARG A 98 -10.32 -6.66 6.81
CA ARG A 98 -11.62 -6.74 6.16
C ARG A 98 -11.92 -5.40 5.50
N ILE A 99 -12.38 -5.45 4.25
CA ILE A 99 -12.76 -4.24 3.53
C ILE A 99 -14.07 -3.72 4.08
N THR A 100 -14.10 -2.43 4.42
CA THR A 100 -15.23 -1.74 5.05
C THR A 100 -15.94 -0.79 4.10
N ALA A 101 -15.19 -0.16 3.18
CA ALA A 101 -15.72 0.79 2.22
C ALA A 101 -14.88 0.85 0.94
N PHE A 102 -15.52 1.34 -0.13
CA PHE A 102 -14.91 1.71 -1.40
C PHE A 102 -15.26 3.17 -1.68
N HIS A 103 -14.30 3.93 -2.18
CA HIS A 103 -14.44 5.35 -2.50
C HIS A 103 -14.06 5.54 -3.95
N ALA A 104 -15.07 5.77 -4.79
CA ALA A 104 -14.86 6.04 -6.20
C ALA A 104 -14.33 7.45 -6.40
N LYS A 105 -13.54 7.64 -7.47
CA LYS A 105 -13.14 8.97 -7.93
C LYS A 105 -14.30 9.75 -8.57
N PRO A 106 -14.32 11.09 -8.48
CA PRO A 106 -13.39 11.93 -7.72
C PRO A 106 -13.65 11.86 -6.21
N HIS A 107 -12.57 11.87 -5.41
CA HIS A 107 -12.68 11.85 -3.95
C HIS A 107 -13.16 13.20 -3.39
N PRO A 108 -13.99 13.22 -2.33
CA PRO A 108 -14.42 14.47 -1.69
C PRO A 108 -13.26 15.30 -1.14
N GLU A 109 -13.22 16.60 -1.43
CA GLU A 109 -12.13 17.51 -1.02
C GLU A 109 -11.99 17.64 0.51
N ASN A 110 -13.07 17.42 1.26
CA ASN A 110 -13.12 17.57 2.71
C ASN A 110 -12.88 16.25 3.48
N LYS A 111 -12.44 15.20 2.79
CA LYS A 111 -12.14 13.91 3.40
C LYS A 111 -10.75 13.44 3.00
N TYR A 112 -10.08 12.79 3.95
CA TYR A 112 -8.81 12.13 3.71
C TYR A 112 -9.02 10.62 3.81
N PHE A 113 -8.29 9.87 3.00
CA PHE A 113 -8.32 8.42 2.98
C PHE A 113 -6.89 7.88 3.04
N HIS A 114 -6.75 6.64 3.46
CA HIS A 114 -5.48 5.95 3.26
C HIS A 114 -5.27 5.69 1.78
N ASN A 115 -4.02 5.75 1.34
CA ASN A 115 -3.60 5.43 -0.01
C ASN A 115 -3.58 3.90 -0.18
N LEU A 116 -4.77 3.31 -0.31
CA LEU A 116 -4.97 1.89 -0.57
C LEU A 116 -5.81 1.73 -1.81
N VAL A 117 -5.14 1.60 -2.95
CA VAL A 117 -5.77 1.49 -4.26
C VAL A 117 -6.10 0.03 -4.59
N ASN A 118 -7.26 -0.19 -5.21
CA ASN A 118 -7.58 -1.46 -5.84
C ASN A 118 -6.67 -1.72 -7.05
N ALA A 119 -5.78 -2.72 -6.96
CA ALA A 119 -4.74 -2.95 -7.95
C ALA A 119 -5.18 -3.79 -9.19
N GLY A 120 -6.47 -4.14 -9.32
CA GLY A 120 -6.93 -4.93 -10.47
C GLY A 120 -6.46 -6.39 -10.47
N LEU A 121 -6.10 -6.91 -9.29
CA LEU A 121 -5.66 -8.28 -9.08
C LEU A 121 -6.40 -8.88 -7.89
N TYR A 122 -7.05 -10.02 -8.10
CA TYR A 122 -7.97 -10.62 -7.16
C TYR A 122 -7.80 -12.12 -7.03
N VAL A 123 -8.05 -12.66 -5.83
CA VAL A 123 -8.44 -14.06 -5.66
C VAL A 123 -9.93 -14.09 -5.36
N LEU A 124 -10.70 -14.72 -6.23
CA LEU A 124 -12.16 -14.73 -6.20
C LEU A 124 -12.71 -16.13 -5.97
N SER A 125 -13.74 -16.21 -5.14
CA SER A 125 -14.58 -17.41 -5.07
C SER A 125 -15.68 -17.35 -6.13
N PRO A 126 -16.07 -18.48 -6.76
CA PRO A 126 -17.17 -18.54 -7.73
C PRO A 126 -18.50 -17.94 -7.21
N LYS A 127 -18.68 -17.87 -5.89
CA LYS A 127 -19.84 -17.25 -5.25
C LYS A 127 -20.04 -15.78 -5.66
N ILE A 128 -18.96 -15.07 -6.04
CA ILE A 128 -19.04 -13.68 -6.51
C ILE A 128 -19.84 -13.58 -7.82
N LEU A 129 -19.84 -14.62 -8.65
CA LEU A 129 -20.50 -14.61 -9.96
C LEU A 129 -22.03 -14.47 -9.88
N LYS A 130 -22.65 -14.79 -8.73
CA LYS A 130 -24.10 -14.59 -8.51
C LYS A 130 -24.50 -13.12 -8.48
N TYR A 131 -23.55 -12.21 -8.26
CA TYR A 131 -23.78 -10.76 -8.24
C TYR A 131 -23.59 -10.11 -9.60
N ILE A 132 -23.13 -10.87 -10.61
CA ILE A 132 -22.90 -10.36 -11.96
C ILE A 132 -24.06 -10.81 -12.85
N LYS A 133 -24.70 -9.86 -13.52
CA LYS A 133 -25.78 -10.14 -14.47
C LYS A 133 -25.18 -10.58 -15.80
N LYS A 134 -25.68 -11.68 -16.37
CA LYS A 134 -25.22 -12.22 -17.65
C LYS A 134 -25.54 -11.24 -18.80
N GLY A 135 -24.61 -11.09 -19.75
CA GLY A 135 -24.73 -10.19 -20.90
C GLY A 135 -24.81 -8.69 -20.56
N ALA A 136 -24.52 -8.29 -19.32
CA ALA A 136 -24.54 -6.89 -18.91
C ALA A 136 -23.13 -6.38 -18.68
N LYS A 137 -22.89 -5.12 -19.08
CA LYS A 137 -21.67 -4.39 -18.69
C LYS A 137 -21.66 -4.22 -17.17
N ALA A 138 -20.55 -4.57 -16.53
CA ALA A 138 -20.35 -4.38 -15.10
C ALA A 138 -18.86 -4.28 -14.76
N ASP A 139 -18.56 -3.43 -13.79
CA ASP A 139 -17.19 -3.24 -13.28
C ASP A 139 -17.03 -3.66 -11.82
N PHE A 140 -15.90 -4.30 -11.49
CA PHE A 140 -15.69 -4.83 -10.13
C PHE A 140 -15.64 -3.73 -9.07
N GLY A 141 -14.87 -2.67 -9.32
CA GLY A 141 -14.69 -1.54 -8.40
C GLY A 141 -15.94 -0.68 -8.23
N GLU A 142 -16.75 -0.55 -9.28
CA GLU A 142 -17.91 0.34 -9.30
C GLU A 142 -19.22 -0.40 -9.01
N ASP A 143 -19.48 -1.51 -9.71
CA ASP A 143 -20.78 -2.16 -9.70
C ASP A 143 -20.90 -3.33 -8.73
N ILE A 144 -19.81 -4.04 -8.47
CA ILE A 144 -19.85 -5.32 -7.75
C ILE A 144 -19.43 -5.15 -6.30
N PHE A 145 -18.15 -4.84 -6.04
CA PHE A 145 -17.61 -4.86 -4.69
C PHE A 145 -18.31 -3.90 -3.71
N PRO A 146 -18.61 -2.64 -4.08
CA PRO A 146 -19.32 -1.72 -3.18
C PRO A 146 -20.69 -2.26 -2.75
N LYS A 147 -21.40 -2.98 -3.63
CA LYS A 147 -22.75 -3.51 -3.36
C LYS A 147 -22.75 -4.77 -2.48
N ILE A 148 -21.61 -5.46 -2.38
CA ILE A 148 -21.48 -6.73 -1.65
C ILE A 148 -20.58 -6.65 -0.42
N VAL A 149 -19.86 -5.55 -0.17
CA VAL A 149 -18.92 -5.40 0.94
C VAL A 149 -19.52 -5.73 2.32
N LYS A 150 -20.81 -5.41 2.52
CA LYS A 150 -21.55 -5.74 3.75
C LYS A 150 -22.15 -7.15 3.74
N LYS A 151 -22.31 -7.76 2.57
CA LYS A 151 -23.00 -9.06 2.37
C LYS A 151 -22.02 -10.24 2.34
N GLU A 152 -20.79 -10.00 1.93
CA GLU A 152 -19.77 -11.02 1.71
C GLU A 152 -18.47 -10.71 2.45
N LYS A 153 -17.59 -11.71 2.49
CA LYS A 153 -16.27 -11.62 3.12
C LYS A 153 -15.24 -11.07 2.14
N LEU A 154 -15.12 -9.75 2.08
CA LEU A 154 -14.11 -9.03 1.29
C LEU A 154 -12.92 -8.65 2.17
N TYR A 155 -11.71 -8.97 1.72
CA TYR A 155 -10.47 -8.68 2.45
C TYR A 155 -9.42 -8.05 1.55
N GLY A 156 -8.65 -7.11 2.09
CA GLY A 156 -7.52 -6.48 1.40
C GLY A 156 -6.21 -7.19 1.74
N TYR A 157 -5.48 -7.60 0.70
CA TYR A 157 -4.08 -7.99 0.80
C TYR A 157 -3.22 -6.78 0.45
N ALA A 158 -2.88 -5.99 1.47
CA ALA A 158 -2.02 -4.82 1.30
C ALA A 158 -0.55 -5.27 1.12
N THR A 159 0.07 -4.88 0.01
CA THR A 159 1.47 -5.21 -0.30
C THR A 159 2.24 -3.98 -0.82
N ALA A 160 3.57 -4.05 -0.74
CA ALA A 160 4.51 -3.09 -1.34
C ALA A 160 5.36 -3.75 -2.44
N GLU A 161 4.91 -4.91 -2.94
CA GLU A 161 5.49 -5.60 -4.09
C GLU A 161 5.16 -4.87 -5.39
N TYR A 162 5.74 -5.30 -6.51
CA TYR A 162 5.57 -4.58 -7.77
C TYR A 162 4.17 -4.82 -8.35
N LEU A 163 3.35 -3.76 -8.37
CA LEU A 163 2.10 -3.71 -9.14
C LEU A 163 2.00 -2.35 -9.82
N LYS A 164 1.94 -2.35 -11.16
CA LYS A 164 1.82 -1.13 -11.94
C LYS A 164 1.03 -1.39 -13.21
N ASP A 165 0.01 -0.57 -13.45
CA ASP A 165 -0.68 -0.57 -14.74
C ASP A 165 0.24 0.02 -15.81
N MET A 166 0.13 -0.49 -17.02
CA MET A 166 0.88 -0.01 -18.19
C MET A 166 -0.06 0.51 -19.28
N GLY A 167 -1.21 1.08 -18.87
CA GLY A 167 -2.27 1.52 -19.78
C GLY A 167 -1.96 2.80 -20.57
N THR A 168 -0.88 3.51 -20.24
CA THR A 168 -0.42 4.72 -20.96
C THR A 168 1.02 4.56 -21.46
N PRO A 169 1.44 5.29 -22.52
CA PRO A 169 2.82 5.24 -23.01
C PRO A 169 3.87 5.52 -21.94
N ASP A 170 3.64 6.52 -21.08
CA ASP A 170 4.57 6.88 -20.00
C ASP A 170 4.68 5.76 -18.96
N ARG A 171 3.55 5.19 -18.54
CA ARG A 171 3.54 4.07 -17.59
C ARG A 171 4.20 2.82 -18.17
N LEU A 172 3.99 2.53 -19.45
CA LEU A 172 4.67 1.44 -20.14
C LEU A 172 6.19 1.66 -20.18
N PHE A 173 6.66 2.88 -20.48
CA PHE A 173 8.09 3.21 -20.46
C PHE A 173 8.71 3.01 -19.07
N GLU A 174 8.01 3.44 -18.02
CA GLU A 174 8.44 3.24 -16.64
C GLU A 174 8.52 1.76 -16.26
N VAL A 175 7.51 0.96 -16.61
CA VAL A 175 7.52 -0.50 -16.39
C VAL A 175 8.69 -1.16 -17.13
N GLN A 176 8.97 -0.77 -18.37
CA GLN A 176 10.11 -1.28 -19.13
C GLN A 176 11.45 -0.92 -18.49
N LYS A 177 11.60 0.31 -17.99
CA LYS A 177 12.79 0.75 -17.25
C LYS A 177 12.97 -0.07 -15.98
N ASP A 178 11.90 -0.25 -15.20
CA ASP A 178 11.92 -1.02 -13.96
C ASP A 178 12.25 -2.50 -14.22
N TYR A 179 11.67 -3.10 -15.26
CA TYR A 179 11.98 -4.45 -15.71
C TYR A 179 13.46 -4.60 -16.08
N LYS A 180 13.98 -3.74 -16.96
CA LYS A 180 15.39 -3.77 -17.40
C LYS A 180 16.37 -3.56 -16.24
N SER A 181 16.01 -2.74 -15.26
CA SER A 181 16.83 -2.52 -14.06
C SER A 181 16.81 -3.70 -13.09
N GLY A 182 15.89 -4.65 -13.25
CA GLY A 182 15.64 -5.75 -12.32
C GLY A 182 14.92 -5.34 -11.03
N LYS A 183 14.39 -4.10 -10.95
CA LYS A 183 13.67 -3.59 -9.77
C LYS A 183 12.46 -4.47 -9.45
N ILE A 184 11.71 -4.88 -10.48
CA ILE A 184 10.48 -5.69 -10.36
C ILE A 184 10.74 -6.95 -9.51
N ALA A 185 11.72 -7.77 -9.92
CA ALA A 185 12.09 -8.98 -9.20
C ALA A 185 12.63 -8.71 -7.79
N ARG A 186 13.42 -7.64 -7.61
CA ARG A 186 14.04 -7.34 -6.31
C ARG A 186 13.05 -6.91 -5.24
N ILE A 187 11.92 -6.31 -5.61
CA ILE A 187 10.91 -5.86 -4.65
C ILE A 187 9.80 -6.89 -4.36
N ASN A 188 9.85 -8.05 -5.00
CA ASN A 188 9.06 -9.22 -4.61
C ASN A 188 9.42 -9.61 -3.15
N ARG A 189 8.40 -9.94 -2.34
CA ARG A 189 8.56 -10.25 -0.91
C ARG A 189 9.37 -11.52 -0.63
N GLU A 190 9.45 -12.45 -1.58
CA GLU A 190 10.31 -13.63 -1.48
C GLU A 190 11.79 -13.23 -1.32
N ASN A 191 12.17 -12.06 -1.85
CA ASN A 191 13.48 -11.49 -1.71
C ASN A 191 13.59 -10.59 -0.47
N LYS A 192 14.83 -10.47 0.04
CA LYS A 192 15.15 -9.51 1.10
C LYS A 192 15.14 -8.08 0.54
N ARG A 193 14.25 -7.23 1.05
CA ARG A 193 14.01 -5.86 0.53
C ARG A 193 14.71 -4.81 1.37
N ARG A 194 15.05 -3.68 0.79
CA ARG A 194 15.70 -2.58 1.51
C ARG A 194 14.66 -1.53 1.87
N ALA A 195 14.84 -0.86 3.00
CA ALA A 195 13.96 0.21 3.43
C ALA A 195 14.74 1.46 3.82
N ILE A 196 14.10 2.60 3.61
CA ILE A 196 14.46 3.86 4.25
C ILE A 196 13.33 4.14 5.24
N PHE A 197 13.65 3.93 6.52
CA PHE A 197 12.78 4.28 7.64
C PHE A 197 12.84 5.79 7.87
N LEU A 198 11.69 6.40 8.06
CA LEU A 198 11.54 7.84 8.26
C LEU A 198 10.85 8.10 9.59
N ASP A 199 11.35 9.04 10.40
CA ASP A 199 10.46 9.66 11.38
C ASP A 199 9.41 10.54 10.66
N ARG A 200 8.33 10.86 11.36
CA ARG A 200 7.26 11.73 10.87
C ARG A 200 7.55 13.19 11.26
N ASP A 201 7.41 13.46 12.55
CA ASP A 201 7.46 14.80 13.12
C ASP A 201 8.90 15.33 13.14
N GLY A 202 9.15 16.44 12.43
CA GLY A 202 10.47 17.04 12.32
C GLY A 202 11.31 16.45 11.18
N VAL A 203 10.74 15.56 10.36
CA VAL A 203 11.38 14.96 9.19
C VAL A 203 10.50 15.07 7.94
N ILE A 204 9.27 14.56 7.99
CA ILE A 204 8.27 14.66 6.93
C ILE A 204 7.43 15.92 7.12
N ASN A 205 6.99 16.19 8.35
CA ASN A 205 6.18 17.36 8.69
C ASN A 205 6.85 18.26 9.71
N ASP A 206 6.40 19.51 9.74
CA ASP A 206 6.72 20.45 10.81
C ASP A 206 6.24 19.89 12.16
N ALA A 207 7.09 20.03 13.18
CA ALA A 207 6.88 19.55 14.55
C ALA A 207 6.95 20.68 15.58
N SER A 208 6.55 21.89 15.18
CA SER A 208 6.37 23.04 16.05
C SER A 208 5.17 22.83 17.01
N GLY A 209 5.22 21.79 17.85
CA GLY A 209 4.17 21.37 18.78
C GLY A 209 3.83 19.87 18.71
N ASP A 210 2.96 19.39 19.60
CA ASP A 210 2.35 18.07 19.51
C ASP A 210 1.28 18.10 18.40
N VAL A 211 1.53 17.45 17.26
CA VAL A 211 0.60 17.38 16.11
C VAL A 211 -0.60 16.50 16.46
N CYS A 212 -1.70 17.12 16.88
CA CYS A 212 -2.86 16.43 17.45
C CYS A 212 -4.13 16.56 16.61
N LYS A 213 -4.14 17.48 15.63
CA LYS A 213 -5.24 17.69 14.69
C LYS A 213 -4.73 17.77 13.27
N THR A 214 -5.61 17.51 12.31
CA THR A 214 -5.30 17.63 10.88
C THR A 214 -4.86 19.04 10.50
N SER A 215 -5.35 20.09 11.16
CA SER A 215 -4.91 21.48 10.97
C SER A 215 -3.43 21.71 11.28
N ASP A 216 -2.88 20.96 12.22
CA ASP A 216 -1.52 21.13 12.71
C ASP A 216 -0.51 20.47 11.75
N PHE A 217 -0.98 19.53 10.92
CA PHE A 217 -0.12 18.78 10.01
C PHE A 217 0.19 19.60 8.76
N LYS A 218 1.48 19.92 8.59
CA LYS A 218 2.04 20.60 7.43
C LYS A 218 3.31 19.89 6.97
N LEU A 219 3.35 19.46 5.71
CA LEU A 219 4.55 18.87 5.11
C LEU A 219 5.69 19.88 5.10
N PHE A 220 6.91 19.40 5.33
CA PHE A 220 8.09 20.21 5.06
C PHE A 220 8.27 20.40 3.55
N PRO A 221 8.85 21.54 3.13
CA PRO A 221 9.25 21.73 1.74
C PRO A 221 10.12 20.57 1.25
N ARG A 222 9.81 20.05 0.05
CA ARG A 222 10.54 18.95 -0.60
C ARG A 222 10.46 17.59 0.11
N ALA A 223 9.58 17.42 1.10
CA ALA A 223 9.36 16.12 1.72
C ALA A 223 8.83 15.10 0.70
N SER A 224 7.84 15.50 -0.11
CA SER A 224 7.28 14.64 -1.16
C SER A 224 8.31 14.35 -2.26
N GLU A 225 9.10 15.33 -2.69
CA GLU A 225 10.21 15.14 -3.64
C GLU A 225 11.18 14.04 -3.14
N ALA A 226 11.56 14.10 -1.86
CA ALA A 226 12.45 13.12 -1.26
C ALA A 226 11.82 11.73 -1.27
N ILE A 227 10.55 11.61 -0.86
CA ILE A 227 9.83 10.32 -0.84
C ILE A 227 9.64 9.77 -2.26
N LYS A 228 9.33 10.62 -3.25
CA LYS A 228 9.25 10.24 -4.67
C LYS A 228 10.57 9.68 -5.19
N LYS A 229 11.70 10.25 -4.75
CA LYS A 229 13.04 9.69 -5.06
C LYS A 229 13.23 8.30 -4.44
N ILE A 230 12.73 8.08 -3.21
CA ILE A 230 12.69 6.74 -2.60
C ILE A 230 11.83 5.80 -3.45
N ASN A 231 10.61 6.19 -3.83
CA ASN A 231 9.70 5.35 -4.64
C ASN A 231 10.26 4.97 -6.02
N SER A 232 11.06 5.86 -6.61
CA SER A 232 11.74 5.62 -7.89
C SER A 232 12.88 4.60 -7.76
N SER A 233 13.42 4.40 -6.55
CA SER A 233 14.46 3.42 -6.25
C SER A 233 13.90 2.03 -5.92
N GLU A 234 14.75 1.15 -5.36
CA GLU A 234 14.37 -0.17 -4.83
C GLU A 234 14.07 -0.16 -3.31
N PHE A 235 14.15 1.00 -2.67
CA PHE A 235 13.88 1.12 -1.24
C PHE A 235 12.40 1.31 -0.95
N LEU A 236 11.92 0.64 0.09
CA LEU A 236 10.61 0.90 0.70
C LEU A 236 10.67 2.19 1.54
N ALA A 237 9.67 3.06 1.41
CA ALA A 237 9.49 4.26 2.23
C ALA A 237 8.56 3.93 3.41
N ILE A 238 9.11 3.76 4.62
CA ILE A 238 8.33 3.31 5.79
C ILE A 238 8.46 4.33 6.93
N VAL A 239 7.34 4.81 7.45
CA VAL A 239 7.34 5.72 8.61
C VAL A 239 7.40 4.93 9.92
N ILE A 240 8.29 5.35 10.82
CA ILE A 240 8.45 4.83 12.18
C ILE A 240 8.39 6.01 13.17
N THR A 241 7.25 6.20 13.84
CA THR A 241 7.01 7.41 14.64
C THR A 241 6.53 7.14 16.08
N ASN A 242 6.95 7.98 17.02
CA ASN A 242 6.42 7.99 18.39
C ASN A 242 5.27 9.00 18.47
N GLN A 243 4.08 8.57 18.88
CA GLN A 243 2.89 9.42 18.96
C GLN A 243 2.37 9.48 20.40
N PRO A 244 3.14 10.07 21.33
CA PRO A 244 2.80 10.09 22.75
C PRO A 244 1.58 10.96 23.07
N ALA A 245 1.17 11.84 22.16
CA ALA A 245 -0.05 12.64 22.29
C ALA A 245 -1.27 11.78 22.63
N VAL A 246 -1.34 10.55 22.11
CA VAL A 246 -2.41 9.59 22.43
C VAL A 246 -2.37 9.18 23.92
N ALA A 247 -1.21 8.79 24.43
CA ALA A 247 -1.04 8.46 25.85
C ALA A 247 -1.22 9.67 26.77
N LYS A 248 -0.80 10.87 26.33
CA LYS A 248 -0.99 12.12 27.08
C LYS A 248 -2.45 12.60 27.09
N GLY A 249 -3.34 12.01 26.29
CA GLY A 249 -4.74 12.41 26.19
C GLY A 249 -5.00 13.61 25.27
N PHE A 250 -4.03 14.00 24.45
CA PHE A 250 -4.14 15.16 23.55
C PHE A 250 -4.87 14.83 22.24
N CYS A 251 -4.83 13.57 21.79
CA CYS A 251 -5.61 13.08 20.66
C CYS A 251 -6.00 11.60 20.85
N SER A 252 -6.99 11.13 20.08
CA SER A 252 -7.36 9.71 20.04
C SER A 252 -6.59 8.95 18.95
N ILE A 253 -6.74 7.62 18.90
CA ILE A 253 -6.18 6.80 17.81
C ILE A 253 -6.82 7.19 16.48
N GLU A 254 -8.13 7.43 16.48
CA GLU A 254 -8.89 7.85 15.31
C GLU A 254 -8.47 9.25 14.86
N GLY A 255 -8.25 10.18 15.80
CA GLY A 255 -7.71 11.51 15.46
C GLY A 255 -6.31 11.45 14.85
N LEU A 256 -5.45 10.55 15.35
CA LEU A 256 -4.13 10.30 14.77
C LEU A 256 -4.22 9.65 13.37
N ASP A 257 -5.18 8.75 13.18
CA ASP A 257 -5.45 8.12 11.90
C ASP A 257 -5.82 9.14 10.82
N GLU A 258 -6.69 10.11 11.15
CA GLU A 258 -7.03 11.23 10.26
C GLU A 258 -5.82 12.10 9.87
N ILE A 259 -4.86 12.28 10.79
CA ILE A 259 -3.59 12.96 10.50
C ILE A 259 -2.75 12.16 9.50
N HIS A 260 -2.67 10.84 9.66
CA HIS A 260 -1.95 9.99 8.71
C HIS A 260 -2.62 9.95 7.34
N LYS A 261 -3.95 9.89 7.26
CA LYS A 261 -4.69 10.01 6.00
C LYS A 261 -4.41 11.35 5.32
N LYS A 262 -4.40 12.46 6.07
CA LYS A 262 -4.00 13.77 5.53
C LYS A 262 -2.56 13.75 5.00
N MET A 263 -1.62 13.17 5.74
CA MET A 263 -0.23 13.02 5.31
C MET A 263 -0.13 12.27 3.98
N GLU A 264 -0.74 11.09 3.88
CA GLU A 264 -0.74 10.29 2.66
C GLU A 264 -1.41 11.02 1.50
N THR A 265 -2.50 11.74 1.76
CA THR A 265 -3.20 12.56 0.74
C THR A 265 -2.29 13.66 0.20
N LEU A 266 -1.65 14.44 1.06
CA LEU A 266 -0.75 15.53 0.64
C LEU A 266 0.48 15.00 -0.12
N LEU A 267 1.04 13.86 0.30
CA LEU A 267 2.12 13.21 -0.42
C LEU A 267 1.66 12.73 -1.81
N GLY A 268 0.48 12.12 -1.88
CA GLY A 268 -0.11 11.62 -3.14
C GLY A 268 -0.37 12.74 -4.15
N GLN A 269 -0.79 13.92 -3.70
CA GLN A 269 -0.97 15.11 -4.55
C GLN A 269 0.31 15.55 -5.27
N GLU A 270 1.49 15.25 -4.69
CA GLU A 270 2.79 15.56 -5.28
C GLU A 270 3.48 14.32 -5.91
N GLY A 271 2.73 13.22 -6.06
CA GLY A 271 3.20 11.99 -6.67
C GLY A 271 4.20 11.20 -5.81
N ALA A 272 4.05 11.25 -4.49
CA ALA A 272 4.83 10.50 -3.53
C ALA A 272 3.96 9.53 -2.75
N LYS A 273 4.53 8.36 -2.39
CA LYS A 273 3.82 7.34 -1.60
C LYS A 273 4.64 6.78 -0.47
N LEU A 274 3.96 6.38 0.60
CA LEU A 274 4.53 5.59 1.68
C LEU A 274 4.08 4.14 1.52
N ASP A 275 4.97 3.19 1.79
CA ASP A 275 4.64 1.77 1.75
C ASP A 275 4.01 1.30 3.06
N ALA A 276 4.31 1.97 4.18
CA ALA A 276 3.64 1.76 5.47
C ALA A 276 3.91 2.90 6.46
N VAL A 277 2.99 3.03 7.43
CA VAL A 277 3.14 3.88 8.62
C VAL A 277 3.01 3.02 9.87
N TYR A 278 4.06 2.99 10.68
CA TYR A 278 4.05 2.38 12.00
C TYR A 278 4.23 3.45 13.08
N PHE A 279 3.35 3.43 14.07
CA PHE A 279 3.40 4.37 15.18
C PHE A 279 3.33 3.66 16.54
N CYS A 280 3.88 4.33 17.56
CA CYS A 280 3.77 3.91 18.95
C CYS A 280 2.95 4.94 19.75
N PRO A 281 1.75 4.61 20.24
CA PRO A 281 0.90 5.55 20.97
C PRO A 281 1.31 5.72 22.44
N HIS A 282 2.29 4.96 22.92
CA HIS A 282 2.58 4.79 24.35
C HIS A 282 3.52 5.87 24.93
N HIS A 283 3.38 6.10 26.24
CA HIS A 283 4.30 6.90 27.04
C HIS A 283 4.47 6.33 28.46
N PRO A 284 5.70 6.06 28.94
CA PRO A 284 5.90 5.42 30.24
C PRO A 284 5.60 6.36 31.42
N ASP A 285 6.04 7.63 31.34
CA ASP A 285 5.90 8.58 32.44
C ASP A 285 4.43 8.95 32.65
N LYS A 286 3.96 9.00 33.90
CA LYS A 286 2.58 9.35 34.32
C LYS A 286 2.49 10.80 34.83
N GLY A 287 1.27 11.28 35.04
CA GLY A 287 0.99 12.58 35.66
C GLY A 287 0.61 13.70 34.68
N PHE A 288 0.24 13.37 33.44
CA PHE A 288 -0.29 14.35 32.50
C PHE A 288 -1.79 14.50 32.72
N ALA A 289 -2.30 15.73 32.72
CA ALA A 289 -3.73 15.99 32.85
C ALA A 289 -4.49 15.38 31.66
N GLY A 290 -5.50 14.56 31.94
CA GLY A 290 -6.30 13.88 30.91
C GLY A 290 -5.63 12.66 30.26
N GLU A 291 -4.51 12.17 30.82
CA GLU A 291 -3.79 11.03 30.24
C GLU A 291 -4.67 9.78 30.12
N ASN A 292 -4.40 8.97 29.08
CA ASN A 292 -5.13 7.74 28.84
C ASN A 292 -4.35 6.54 29.42
N PRO A 293 -4.78 5.96 30.57
CA PRO A 293 -4.02 4.92 31.27
C PRO A 293 -3.71 3.69 30.42
N LYS A 294 -4.57 3.38 29.44
CA LYS A 294 -4.39 2.27 28.49
C LYS A 294 -3.04 2.35 27.77
N TYR A 295 -2.56 3.56 27.49
CA TYR A 295 -1.33 3.78 26.74
C TYR A 295 -0.14 4.20 27.62
N LYS A 296 -0.31 4.21 28.95
CA LYS A 296 0.74 4.57 29.94
C LYS A 296 1.61 3.38 30.33
N ILE A 297 2.30 2.81 29.35
CA ILE A 297 3.10 1.59 29.54
C ILE A 297 4.52 1.75 29.02
N ASP A 298 5.45 1.01 29.61
CA ASP A 298 6.73 0.73 28.97
C ASP A 298 6.54 -0.38 27.94
N CYS A 299 6.73 -0.04 26.67
CA CYS A 299 6.49 -0.94 25.54
C CYS A 299 7.75 -1.07 24.68
N ASP A 300 7.79 -2.09 23.83
CA ASP A 300 8.93 -2.28 22.93
C ASP A 300 8.86 -1.46 21.64
N CYS A 301 7.72 -0.83 21.37
CA CYS A 301 7.54 -0.02 20.16
C CYS A 301 8.15 1.38 20.24
N ARG A 302 8.29 1.94 21.44
CA ARG A 302 8.67 3.35 21.60
C ARG A 302 10.15 3.54 21.33
N LYS A 303 10.50 4.34 20.32
CA LYS A 303 11.90 4.72 20.05
C LYS A 303 12.52 5.33 21.33
N PRO A 304 13.73 4.91 21.75
CA PRO A 304 14.78 4.25 20.97
C PRO A 304 14.74 2.71 20.90
N LYS A 305 13.68 2.05 21.40
CA LYS A 305 13.49 0.61 21.20
C LYS A 305 13.09 0.32 19.75
N ILE A 306 13.36 -0.90 19.29
CA ILE A 306 13.32 -1.29 17.87
C ILE A 306 12.03 -2.02 17.44
N GLY A 307 11.03 -2.13 18.32
CA GLY A 307 9.86 -2.98 18.08
C GLY A 307 9.05 -2.61 16.83
N LEU A 308 8.97 -1.32 16.46
CA LEU A 308 8.33 -0.91 15.20
C LEU A 308 9.14 -1.36 13.97
N ILE A 309 10.47 -1.22 13.99
CA ILE A 309 11.35 -1.69 12.90
C ILE A 309 11.26 -3.21 12.75
N LYS A 310 11.22 -3.96 13.87
CA LYS A 310 11.06 -5.42 13.84
C LYS A 310 9.72 -5.87 13.28
N ARG A 311 8.64 -5.11 13.53
CA ARG A 311 7.36 -5.35 12.86
C ARG A 311 7.46 -5.12 11.36
N ALA A 312 8.00 -3.99 10.93
CA ALA A 312 8.22 -3.71 9.51
C ALA A 312 9.14 -4.75 8.84
N GLU A 313 10.20 -5.20 9.52
CA GLU A 313 11.11 -6.24 9.03
C GLU A 313 10.37 -7.55 8.70
N LYS A 314 9.46 -7.97 9.58
CA LYS A 314 8.63 -9.17 9.38
C LYS A 314 7.59 -8.97 8.28
N ASP A 315 6.90 -7.84 8.30
CA ASP A 315 5.81 -7.55 7.37
C ASP A 315 6.34 -7.38 5.93
N PHE A 316 7.55 -6.85 5.78
CA PHE A 316 8.14 -6.56 4.48
C PHE A 316 9.38 -7.39 4.12
N ASN A 317 9.78 -8.38 4.91
CA ASN A 317 11.00 -9.18 4.67
C ASN A 317 12.24 -8.28 4.43
N ILE A 318 12.47 -7.32 5.34
CA ILE A 318 13.50 -6.29 5.14
C ILE A 318 14.91 -6.84 5.45
N ASP A 319 15.92 -6.40 4.70
CA ASP A 319 17.34 -6.48 5.03
C ASP A 319 17.76 -5.22 5.80
N LEU A 320 17.78 -5.31 7.13
CA LEU A 320 18.13 -4.18 7.99
C LEU A 320 19.56 -3.68 7.74
N LYS A 321 20.52 -4.56 7.42
CA LYS A 321 21.92 -4.16 7.22
C LYS A 321 22.12 -3.28 5.98
N LYS A 322 21.22 -3.41 5.00
CA LYS A 322 21.19 -2.60 3.78
C LYS A 322 20.15 -1.49 3.81
N SER A 323 19.55 -1.23 4.97
CA SER A 323 18.51 -0.22 5.17
C SER A 323 19.04 1.01 5.92
N TYR A 324 18.25 2.08 5.90
CA TYR A 324 18.57 3.36 6.52
C TYR A 324 17.45 3.82 7.46
N PHE A 325 17.78 4.64 8.47
CA PHE A 325 16.82 5.42 9.25
C PHE A 325 17.20 6.91 9.15
N ILE A 326 16.26 7.73 8.66
CA ILE A 326 16.36 9.19 8.67
C ILE A 326 15.48 9.77 9.80
N GLY A 327 16.10 10.48 10.73
CA GLY A 327 15.44 11.02 11.93
C GLY A 327 16.05 12.35 12.37
N ASN A 328 15.33 13.13 13.17
CA ASN A 328 15.84 14.40 13.71
C ASN A 328 16.28 14.30 15.17
N SER A 329 15.75 13.35 15.93
CA SER A 329 16.01 13.22 17.37
C SER A 329 17.13 12.21 17.66
N TRP A 330 17.73 12.31 18.86
CA TRP A 330 18.67 11.30 19.33
C TRP A 330 18.04 9.91 19.44
N ARG A 331 16.73 9.83 19.69
CA ARG A 331 15.99 8.57 19.85
C ARG A 331 15.90 7.82 18.52
N ASP A 332 15.76 8.53 17.41
CA ASP A 332 15.72 7.94 16.07
C ASP A 332 17.07 7.33 15.71
N ILE A 333 18.13 8.10 15.94
CA ILE A 333 19.50 7.65 15.67
C ILE A 333 19.85 6.45 16.54
N LEU A 334 19.49 6.46 17.82
CA LEU A 334 19.72 5.30 18.68
C LEU A 334 18.85 4.11 18.29
N CYS A 335 17.59 4.31 17.92
CA CYS A 335 16.70 3.26 17.40
C CYS A 335 17.31 2.58 16.17
N GLY A 336 17.75 3.36 15.18
CA GLY A 336 18.36 2.84 13.97
C GLY A 336 19.65 2.07 14.25
N LYS A 337 20.53 2.60 15.10
CA LYS A 337 21.76 1.90 15.53
C LYS A 337 21.44 0.57 16.22
N ASN A 338 20.49 0.57 17.16
CA ASN A 338 20.05 -0.64 17.87
C ASN A 338 19.44 -1.68 16.91
N ALA A 339 18.81 -1.24 15.82
CA ALA A 339 18.25 -2.13 14.81
C ALA A 339 19.30 -2.62 13.78
N GLY A 340 20.51 -2.07 13.80
CA GLY A 340 21.57 -2.41 12.85
C GLY A 340 21.39 -1.79 11.46
N VAL A 341 20.60 -0.71 11.34
CA VAL A 341 20.46 0.07 10.10
C VAL A 341 21.42 1.26 10.11
N LYS A 342 21.77 1.77 8.93
CA LYS A 342 22.54 3.02 8.81
C LYS A 342 21.67 4.20 9.21
N THR A 343 22.21 5.21 9.89
CA THR A 343 21.41 6.34 10.40
C THR A 343 21.86 7.67 9.83
N ILE A 344 20.91 8.53 9.44
CA ILE A 344 21.17 9.90 9.00
C ILE A 344 20.35 10.85 9.85
N LYS A 345 21.02 11.77 10.54
CA LYS A 345 20.35 12.85 11.26
C LYS A 345 20.00 13.98 10.32
N VAL A 346 18.75 14.43 10.36
CA VAL A 346 18.29 15.67 9.72
C VAL A 346 18.06 16.74 10.78
N GLU A 347 18.16 18.00 10.36
CA GLU A 347 17.92 19.15 11.21
C GLU A 347 17.28 20.24 10.35
N PRO A 348 16.04 20.66 10.65
CA PRO A 348 15.37 21.75 9.93
C PRO A 348 16.29 22.97 9.81
N GLY A 349 16.41 23.51 8.60
CA GLY A 349 17.29 24.65 8.31
C GLY A 349 18.77 24.31 8.05
N LYS A 350 19.24 23.10 8.35
CA LYS A 350 20.63 22.67 8.05
C LYS A 350 20.71 21.52 7.05
N LYS A 351 20.01 20.42 7.34
CA LYS A 351 19.96 19.24 6.48
C LYS A 351 18.53 18.71 6.43
N ASN A 352 17.87 18.85 5.29
CA ASN A 352 16.50 18.38 5.09
C ASN A 352 16.44 16.93 4.60
N LEU A 353 15.22 16.39 4.53
CA LEU A 353 14.96 15.02 4.08
C LEU A 353 15.47 14.77 2.66
N ALA A 354 15.27 15.70 1.72
CA ALA A 354 15.73 15.57 0.34
C ALA A 354 17.25 15.41 0.24
N GLN A 355 18.02 16.21 0.98
CA GLN A 355 19.48 16.09 1.06
C GLN A 355 19.91 14.76 1.69
N ALA A 356 19.20 14.26 2.70
CA ALA A 356 19.48 12.96 3.30
C ALA A 356 19.24 11.82 2.30
N VAL A 357 18.10 11.82 1.60
CA VAL A 357 17.78 10.81 0.58
C VAL A 357 18.77 10.85 -0.59
N ASN A 358 19.19 12.04 -1.03
CA ASN A 358 20.21 12.20 -2.08
C ASN A 358 21.57 11.60 -1.73
N SER A 359 21.90 11.48 -0.45
CA SER A 359 23.13 10.81 -0.02
C SER A 359 23.04 9.27 0.01
N ILE A 360 21.84 8.71 -0.22
CA ILE A 360 21.58 7.27 -0.26
C ILE A 360 21.42 6.76 -1.70
N ILE A 361 20.69 7.52 -2.55
CA ILE A 361 20.22 7.12 -3.89
C ILE A 361 20.86 7.95 -4.99
#